data_AF-A0A7C5T7B2-F1
#
_entry.id   AF-A0A7C5T7B2-F1
#
_cell.length_a   1.000
_cell.length_b   1.000
_cell.length_c   1.000
_cell.angle_alpha   90.00
_cell.angle_beta   90.00
_cell.angle_gamma   90.00
#
_symmetry.space_group_name_H-M   'P 1'
#
loop_
_entity.id
_entity.type
_entity.pdbx_description
1 polymer ?
#
loop_
_entity_poly.entity_id
_entity_poly.type
_entity_poly.pdbx_seq_one_letter_code
_entity_poly.pdbx_strand_id
1 'polypeptide(L)'
;MLKEKGATPSIFFFSSRKECEEYALQVGEMIDEGKINLDDSHEDRKRRQDFCEVYFENFPYLRDDPFVVNFIKTGVAPHHAGLFPAMKVLFEDALKIGLAHSIFATKTLASGIDVPAKSVVIASKYIFDGERERLLYPSEVLQMTGRAGRRGKDTVGYVFIAAPCGQEIKKFFGDIEPIRSSFYITPHLVLNLLKSLDIPKCLELIRKSLKFFEISNSVQLWELERENIESRLEQLISDFQKIKPNDKRCSTRTKIDFLNTQRNLNEGRNAEEEIRKRISVLERILESSSNDNLYLLNELSTNGNLVRFFVDKKGRLKLSEDFEDFGNSYERKNQGKFKIEFFVSLDPFERKFVKEKIIPLFSDRKFFDKVSLIESIRALIIKSKKLMFQIKEKNRRREEELSRFPCVSCKVFEQCSEISKNLKELEDKLNLVLRNNPDEVEKEFRRTIEFLRFMGYLDKDYMLTEKGWEASNLKTSRSIYIFELLKKGFFGKDPATFAATLAMLLSETKPPFIKPPQNVEREVEKIYHLELKFGITPKFRPSEIVVRRKGRKFTILAFLDGKIYSAVKIWASGGDIHSVQEKCGIDIGDLARVVSQTVEVLRQIEKIYEFSYISQVAISKIYRSPITDFVD
;
A
#
# COMPACT_ATOMS: atom_id res chain seq x y z
N MET A 1 33.66 15.56 9.04
CA MET A 1 32.83 16.64 9.65
C MET A 1 32.42 16.38 11.10
N LEU A 2 31.47 15.48 11.42
CA LEU A 2 30.96 15.36 12.81
C LEU A 2 32.07 15.01 13.82
N LYS A 3 32.94 14.06 13.46
CA LYS A 3 34.10 13.67 14.26
C LYS A 3 35.06 14.86 14.49
N GLU A 4 35.46 15.55 13.42
CA GLU A 4 36.35 16.73 13.48
C GLU A 4 35.77 17.84 14.39
N LYS A 5 34.45 17.99 14.42
CA LYS A 5 33.75 18.95 15.28
C LYS A 5 33.49 18.44 16.70
N GLY A 6 33.98 17.25 17.07
CA GLY A 6 33.73 16.64 18.38
C GLY A 6 32.25 16.40 18.65
N ALA A 7 31.46 16.15 17.60
CA ALA A 7 30.01 16.01 17.65
C ALA A 7 29.55 14.53 17.71
N THR A 8 30.49 13.59 17.88
CA THR A 8 30.22 12.18 18.13
C THR A 8 30.06 11.91 19.65
N PRO A 9 29.35 10.83 20.06
CA PRO A 9 28.68 9.85 19.20
C PRO A 9 27.44 10.41 18.51
N SER A 10 27.10 9.87 17.34
CA SER A 10 25.96 10.31 16.54
C SER A 10 25.01 9.19 16.13
N ILE A 11 23.72 9.50 15.99
CA ILE A 11 22.73 8.59 15.41
C ILE A 11 22.35 9.13 14.03
N PHE A 12 22.50 8.30 13.00
CA PHE A 12 22.05 8.59 11.64
C PHE A 12 20.75 7.81 11.40
N PHE A 13 19.69 8.52 11.03
CA PHE A 13 18.43 7.90 10.66
C PHE A 13 18.28 7.80 9.14
N PHE A 14 18.16 6.56 8.64
CA PHE A 14 17.94 6.23 7.25
C PHE A 14 16.52 5.70 7.01
N SER A 15 16.12 5.62 5.73
CA SER A 15 14.75 5.27 5.34
C SER A 15 14.51 3.76 5.35
N SER A 16 15.55 2.96 5.12
CA SER A 16 15.45 1.50 5.03
C SER A 16 16.52 0.76 5.83
N ARG A 17 16.24 -0.51 6.14
CA ARG A 17 17.19 -1.43 6.80
C ARG A 17 18.45 -1.62 5.94
N LYS A 18 18.23 -1.85 4.65
CA LYS A 18 19.29 -2.05 3.66
C LYS A 18 20.25 -0.85 3.60
N GLU A 19 19.74 0.38 3.61
CA GLU A 19 20.57 1.59 3.66
C GLU A 19 21.43 1.64 4.94
N CYS A 20 20.86 1.26 6.10
CA CYS A 20 21.61 1.22 7.34
C CYS A 20 22.81 0.26 7.25
N GLU A 21 22.58 -0.93 6.71
CA GLU A 21 23.60 -1.97 6.53
C GLU A 21 24.67 -1.54 5.51
N GLU A 22 24.26 -1.15 4.30
CA GLU A 22 25.16 -0.76 3.21
C GLU A 22 26.03 0.42 3.62
N TYR A 23 25.45 1.48 4.19
CA TYR A 23 26.23 2.65 4.60
C TYR A 23 27.15 2.36 5.78
N ALA A 24 26.77 1.48 6.72
CA ALA A 24 27.64 1.13 7.84
C ALA A 24 28.90 0.39 7.35
N LEU A 25 28.74 -0.57 6.43
CA LEU A 25 29.86 -1.30 5.83
C LEU A 25 30.71 -0.40 4.93
N GLN A 26 30.08 0.51 4.19
CA GLN A 26 30.78 1.47 3.33
C GLN A 26 31.76 2.35 4.12
N VAL A 27 31.46 2.70 5.39
CA VAL A 27 32.42 3.41 6.25
C VAL A 27 33.71 2.60 6.41
N GLY A 28 33.61 1.29 6.61
CA GLY A 28 34.77 0.40 6.73
C GLY A 28 35.61 0.34 5.47
N GLU A 29 34.97 0.30 4.29
CA GLU A 29 35.63 0.33 2.98
C GLU A 29 36.33 1.67 2.75
N MET A 30 35.65 2.78 3.05
CA MET A 30 36.22 4.12 2.88
C MET A 30 37.43 4.37 3.80
N ILE A 31 37.49 3.72 4.97
CA ILE A 31 38.67 3.75 5.85
C ILE A 31 39.83 2.98 5.20
N ASP A 32 39.58 1.80 4.64
CA ASP A 32 40.63 1.00 3.97
C ASP A 32 41.19 1.73 2.74
N GLU A 33 40.33 2.41 2.01
CA GLU A 33 40.71 3.24 0.86
C GLU A 33 41.35 4.58 1.26
N GLY A 34 41.45 4.88 2.56
CA GLY A 34 42.01 6.14 3.08
C GLY A 34 41.18 7.38 2.77
N LYS A 35 39.91 7.23 2.39
CA LYS A 35 38.99 8.35 2.07
C LYS A 35 38.47 9.06 3.31
N ILE A 36 38.38 8.35 4.43
CA ILE A 36 37.97 8.90 5.72
C ILE A 36 38.90 8.40 6.84
N ASN A 37 39.08 9.23 7.86
CA ASN A 37 39.78 8.88 9.09
C ASN A 37 38.89 9.25 10.28
N LEU A 38 38.69 8.30 11.20
CA LEU A 38 37.91 8.49 12.43
C LEU A 38 38.79 8.68 13.68
N ASP A 39 40.12 8.82 13.48
CA ASP A 39 41.14 8.99 14.50
C ASP A 39 41.12 7.89 15.57
N ASP A 40 40.79 6.66 15.18
CA ASP A 40 40.84 5.49 16.06
C ASP A 40 42.27 4.99 16.19
N SER A 41 42.79 5.00 17.42
CA SER A 41 44.05 4.36 17.76
C SER A 41 43.91 2.82 17.75
N HIS A 42 45.04 2.12 17.78
CA HIS A 42 45.03 0.66 17.99
C HIS A 42 44.36 0.28 19.32
N GLU A 43 44.52 1.12 20.35
CA GLU A 43 43.92 0.94 21.67
C GLU A 43 42.38 1.09 21.62
N ASP A 44 41.85 2.03 20.83
CA ASP A 44 40.39 2.19 20.69
C ASP A 44 39.75 0.96 20.03
N ARG A 45 40.41 0.40 19.01
CA ARG A 45 39.97 -0.85 18.36
C ARG A 45 40.05 -2.03 19.33
N LYS A 46 41.12 -2.10 20.13
CA LYS A 46 41.28 -3.14 21.15
C LYS A 46 40.19 -3.07 22.21
N ARG A 47 39.86 -1.87 22.71
CA ARG A 47 38.75 -1.69 23.66
C ARG A 47 37.40 -2.16 23.10
N ARG A 48 37.15 -1.91 21.80
CA ARG A 48 35.95 -2.43 21.14
C ARG A 48 35.99 -3.95 20.99
N GLN A 49 37.14 -4.54 20.66
CA GLN A 49 37.30 -5.99 20.64
C GLN A 49 37.02 -6.59 22.02
N ASP A 50 37.68 -6.10 23.07
CA ASP A 50 37.54 -6.59 24.44
C ASP A 50 36.08 -6.47 24.93
N PHE A 51 35.39 -5.39 24.57
CA PHE A 51 33.96 -5.22 24.84
C PHE A 51 33.11 -6.28 24.12
N CYS A 52 33.37 -6.55 22.84
CA CYS A 52 32.64 -7.55 22.07
C CYS A 52 32.91 -8.99 22.54
N GLU A 53 34.11 -9.31 23.05
CA GLU A 53 34.44 -10.65 23.56
C GLU A 53 33.47 -11.10 24.67
N VAL A 54 33.03 -10.18 25.54
CA VAL A 54 32.03 -10.48 26.59
C VAL A 54 30.70 -10.95 26.00
N TYR A 55 30.30 -10.40 24.84
CA TYR A 55 29.11 -10.87 24.14
C TYR A 55 29.37 -12.19 23.42
N PHE A 56 30.58 -12.43 22.90
CA PHE A 56 30.90 -13.66 22.19
C PHE A 56 30.87 -14.91 23.06
N GLU A 57 31.12 -14.78 24.37
CA GLU A 57 30.96 -15.89 25.33
C GLU A 57 29.53 -16.44 25.35
N ASN A 58 28.54 -15.55 25.26
CA ASN A 58 27.12 -15.90 25.29
C ASN A 58 26.50 -16.04 23.89
N PHE A 59 27.06 -15.34 22.90
CA PHE A 59 26.55 -15.27 21.52
C PHE A 59 27.70 -15.50 20.50
N PRO A 60 28.22 -16.73 20.37
CA PRO A 60 29.40 -16.99 19.54
C PRO A 60 29.24 -16.62 18.06
N TYR A 61 28.00 -16.68 17.55
CA TYR A 61 27.66 -16.33 16.17
C TYR A 61 27.87 -14.84 15.83
N LEU A 62 28.04 -13.97 16.83
CA LEU A 62 28.36 -12.55 16.60
C LEU A 62 29.84 -12.31 16.25
N ARG A 63 30.73 -13.28 16.54
CA ARG A 63 32.19 -13.12 16.40
C ARG A 63 32.60 -12.81 14.96
N ASP A 64 32.04 -13.53 14.01
CA ASP A 64 32.35 -13.43 12.58
C ASP A 64 31.30 -12.64 11.80
N ASP A 65 30.34 -12.00 12.50
CA ASP A 65 29.29 -11.22 11.84
C ASP A 65 29.90 -9.96 11.19
N PRO A 66 29.65 -9.70 9.89
CA PRO A 66 30.25 -8.58 9.17
C PRO A 66 30.02 -7.22 9.83
N PHE A 67 28.86 -7.01 10.45
CA PHE A 67 28.54 -5.75 11.10
C PHE A 67 29.29 -5.57 12.42
N VAL A 68 29.51 -6.65 13.16
CA VAL A 68 30.29 -6.63 14.41
C VAL A 68 31.78 -6.43 14.10
N VAL A 69 32.30 -7.12 13.09
CA VAL A 69 33.69 -6.93 12.63
C VAL A 69 33.90 -5.49 12.16
N ASN A 70 32.96 -4.94 11.37
CA ASN A 70 33.01 -3.54 10.96
C ASN A 70 32.93 -2.58 12.15
N PHE A 71 32.07 -2.87 13.14
CA PHE A 71 31.97 -2.06 14.35
C PHE A 71 33.27 -2.03 15.16
N ILE A 72 33.93 -3.17 15.37
CA ILE A 72 35.21 -3.22 16.08
C ILE A 72 36.26 -2.37 15.36
N LYS A 73 36.31 -2.46 14.04
CA LYS A 73 37.23 -1.71 13.20
C LYS A 73 36.96 -0.20 13.23
N THR A 74 35.69 0.21 13.12
CA THR A 74 35.31 1.59 12.76
C THR A 74 34.54 2.35 13.84
N GLY A 75 34.03 1.67 14.86
CA GLY A 75 33.07 2.22 15.81
C GLY A 75 31.70 2.56 15.18
N VAL A 76 31.41 2.11 13.95
CA VAL A 76 30.14 2.34 13.24
C VAL A 76 29.38 1.04 13.05
N ALA A 77 28.07 1.06 13.37
CA ALA A 77 27.22 -0.12 13.30
C ALA A 77 25.79 0.21 12.80
N PRO A 78 25.13 -0.70 12.08
CA PRO A 78 23.72 -0.58 11.76
C PRO A 78 22.82 -0.89 12.98
N HIS A 79 21.60 -0.35 13.00
CA HIS A 79 20.59 -0.67 14.00
C HIS A 79 19.17 -0.68 13.41
N HIS A 80 18.60 -1.87 13.30
CA HIS A 80 17.21 -2.04 12.87
C HIS A 80 16.62 -3.35 13.38
N ALA A 81 15.29 -3.48 13.28
CA ALA A 81 14.55 -4.65 13.73
C ALA A 81 14.93 -5.99 13.06
N GLY A 82 15.66 -5.95 11.93
CA GLY A 82 16.08 -7.14 11.18
C GLY A 82 17.36 -7.79 11.72
N LEU A 83 18.15 -7.08 12.53
CA LEU A 83 19.35 -7.64 13.17
C LEU A 83 18.99 -8.65 14.27
N PHE A 84 19.95 -9.51 14.61
CA PHE A 84 19.87 -10.34 15.82
C PHE A 84 19.54 -9.47 17.05
N PRO A 85 18.65 -9.94 17.95
CA PRO A 85 18.41 -9.26 19.23
C PRO A 85 19.69 -8.92 19.98
N ALA A 86 20.63 -9.87 20.06
CA ALA A 86 21.91 -9.69 20.72
C ALA A 86 22.78 -8.59 20.13
N MET A 87 22.81 -8.51 18.80
CA MET A 87 23.58 -7.49 18.08
C MET A 87 23.03 -6.08 18.33
N LYS A 88 21.70 -5.93 18.39
CA LYS A 88 21.08 -4.63 18.72
C LYS A 88 21.49 -4.15 20.10
N VAL A 89 21.43 -5.04 21.10
CA VAL A 89 21.80 -4.72 22.48
C VAL A 89 23.30 -4.39 22.58
N LEU A 90 24.16 -5.18 21.94
CA LEU A 90 25.60 -4.90 21.86
C LEU A 90 25.88 -3.48 21.36
N PHE A 91 25.28 -3.08 20.23
CA PHE A 91 25.49 -1.75 19.66
C PHE A 91 24.86 -0.62 20.48
N GLU A 92 23.73 -0.86 21.14
CA GLU A 92 23.11 0.10 22.06
C GLU A 92 23.99 0.34 23.29
N ASP A 93 24.53 -0.72 23.88
CA ASP A 93 25.39 -0.62 25.06
C ASP A 93 26.73 0.02 24.71
N ALA A 94 27.32 -0.34 23.58
CA ALA A 94 28.50 0.31 23.03
C ALA A 94 28.30 1.83 22.83
N LEU A 95 27.12 2.25 22.38
CA LEU A 95 26.77 3.67 22.23
C LEU A 95 26.67 4.38 23.59
N LYS A 96 26.06 3.75 24.61
CA LYS A 96 25.92 4.33 25.96
C LYS A 96 27.27 4.58 26.63
N ILE A 97 28.20 3.63 26.51
CA ILE A 97 29.55 3.72 27.11
C ILE A 97 30.54 4.51 26.26
N GLY A 98 30.15 4.91 25.04
CA GLY A 98 30.93 5.79 24.17
C GLY A 98 31.98 5.08 23.30
N LEU A 99 31.85 3.78 23.09
CA LEU A 99 32.69 3.02 22.17
C LEU A 99 32.26 3.18 20.70
N ALA A 100 30.98 3.46 20.46
CA ALA A 100 30.46 3.73 19.12
C ALA A 100 30.69 5.19 18.72
N HIS A 101 31.23 5.42 17.52
CA HIS A 101 31.25 6.75 16.89
C HIS A 101 29.89 7.09 16.31
N SER A 102 29.24 6.13 15.64
CA SER A 102 27.93 6.34 15.04
C SER A 102 27.09 5.08 14.94
N ILE A 103 25.79 5.22 15.15
CA ILE A 103 24.80 4.17 14.89
C ILE A 103 23.92 4.58 13.71
N PHE A 104 23.82 3.71 12.71
CA PHE A 104 23.05 3.92 11.50
C PHE A 104 21.72 3.19 11.64
N ALA A 105 20.67 3.92 11.97
CA ALA A 105 19.43 3.37 12.47
C ALA A 105 18.23 3.64 11.55
N THR A 106 17.24 2.75 11.64
CA THR A 106 15.88 3.07 11.19
C THR A 106 15.12 3.86 12.27
N LYS A 107 13.98 4.46 11.91
CA LYS A 107 13.10 5.19 12.85
C LYS A 107 12.80 4.40 14.14
N THR A 108 12.76 3.07 14.09
CA THR A 108 12.38 2.23 15.24
C THR A 108 13.25 2.44 16.48
N LEU A 109 14.52 2.83 16.33
CA LEU A 109 15.39 3.18 17.44
C LEU A 109 14.86 4.39 18.23
N ALA A 110 14.27 5.39 17.54
CA ALA A 110 13.74 6.60 18.17
C ALA A 110 12.54 6.31 19.09
N SER A 111 11.76 5.27 18.82
CA SER A 111 10.57 4.91 19.60
C SER A 111 10.83 3.94 20.76
N GLY A 112 12.01 3.31 20.81
CA GLY A 112 12.17 2.06 21.58
C GLY A 112 12.93 2.14 22.91
N ILE A 113 13.95 3.00 23.06
CA ILE A 113 14.98 2.81 24.11
C ILE A 113 15.58 4.15 24.56
N ASP A 114 16.06 4.28 25.80
CA ASP A 114 16.82 5.44 26.28
C ASP A 114 18.30 5.41 25.82
N VAL A 115 18.55 5.60 24.52
CA VAL A 115 19.92 5.72 23.98
C VAL A 115 20.15 7.11 23.39
N PRO A 116 20.62 8.09 24.20
CA PRO A 116 20.94 9.43 23.73
C PRO A 116 22.33 9.48 23.05
N ALA A 117 22.46 10.33 22.04
CA ALA A 117 23.71 10.62 21.35
C ALA A 117 24.00 12.13 21.37
N LYS A 118 25.25 12.54 21.11
CA LYS A 118 25.59 13.97 21.08
C LYS A 118 24.94 14.67 19.88
N SER A 119 24.87 13.97 18.76
CA SER A 119 24.25 14.48 17.53
C SER A 119 23.29 13.49 16.90
N VAL A 120 22.30 14.01 16.19
CA VAL A 120 21.38 13.25 15.34
C VAL A 120 21.45 13.76 13.91
N VAL A 121 21.44 12.84 12.96
CA VAL A 121 21.34 13.12 11.53
C VAL A 121 20.09 12.44 10.98
N ILE A 122 19.19 13.20 10.37
CA ILE A 122 18.03 12.68 9.63
C ILE A 122 18.38 12.73 8.15
N ALA A 123 18.82 11.60 7.59
CA ALA A 123 19.34 11.51 6.23
C ALA A 123 18.22 11.54 5.17
N SER A 124 17.01 11.09 5.51
CA SER A 124 15.83 11.19 4.67
C SER A 124 14.66 11.85 5.40
N LYS A 125 13.98 12.77 4.72
CA LYS A 125 12.73 13.39 5.18
C LYS A 125 11.48 12.57 4.84
N TYR A 126 11.64 11.53 4.03
CA TYR A 126 10.57 10.64 3.58
C TYR A 126 10.74 9.24 4.16
N ILE A 127 9.61 8.59 4.42
CA ILE A 127 9.53 7.21 4.92
C ILE A 127 8.43 6.45 4.17
N PHE A 128 8.66 5.16 3.95
CA PHE A 128 7.64 4.27 3.41
C PHE A 128 6.77 3.71 4.54
N ASP A 129 5.45 3.93 4.48
CA ASP A 129 4.50 3.49 5.51
C ASP A 129 3.90 2.10 5.27
N GLY A 130 4.33 1.40 4.23
CA GLY A 130 3.78 0.12 3.79
C GLY A 130 2.95 0.22 2.51
N GLU A 131 2.40 1.41 2.21
CA GLU A 131 1.59 1.65 1.02
C GLU A 131 2.24 2.69 0.11
N ARG A 132 2.78 3.76 0.69
CA ARG A 132 3.39 4.86 -0.05
C ARG A 132 4.56 5.48 0.70
N GLU A 133 5.36 6.20 -0.05
CA GLU A 133 6.34 7.12 0.52
C GLU A 133 5.62 8.39 0.99
N ARG A 134 5.86 8.78 2.24
CA ARG A 134 5.28 9.98 2.87
C ARG A 134 6.34 10.78 3.61
N LEU A 135 6.08 12.08 3.78
CA LEU A 135 6.89 12.92 4.64
C LEU A 135 6.81 12.43 6.10
N LEU A 136 7.91 12.55 6.85
CA LEU A 136 7.90 12.34 8.30
C LEU A 136 6.90 13.28 8.97
N TYR A 137 6.18 12.74 9.94
CA TYR A 137 5.27 13.48 10.80
C TYR A 137 6.06 14.28 11.86
N PRO A 138 5.64 15.50 12.24
CA PRO A 138 6.19 16.26 13.36
C PRO A 138 6.50 15.43 14.61
N SER A 139 5.59 14.53 15.02
CA SER A 139 5.82 13.60 16.13
C SER A 139 7.05 12.70 15.94
N GLU A 140 7.27 12.20 14.73
CA GLU A 140 8.41 11.33 14.38
C GLU A 140 9.72 12.13 14.38
N VAL A 141 9.68 13.34 13.82
CA VAL A 141 10.84 14.26 13.82
C VAL A 141 11.23 14.60 15.25
N LEU A 142 10.26 14.91 16.13
CA LEU A 142 10.52 15.21 17.53
C LEU A 142 11.12 14.00 18.27
N GLN A 143 10.61 12.79 18.04
CA GLN A 143 11.15 11.56 18.64
C GLN A 143 12.61 11.30 18.22
N MET A 144 12.93 11.53 16.94
CA MET A 144 14.29 11.33 16.41
C MET A 144 15.25 12.40 16.93
N THR A 145 14.86 13.67 16.83
CA THR A 145 15.70 14.81 17.25
C THR A 145 15.88 14.89 18.76
N GLY A 146 14.90 14.41 19.55
CA GLY A 146 14.98 14.29 21.00
C GLY A 146 16.06 13.32 21.50
N ARG A 147 16.72 12.57 20.60
CA ARG A 147 17.90 11.75 20.92
C ARG A 147 19.20 12.54 20.94
N ALA A 148 19.22 13.78 20.46
CA ALA A 148 20.40 14.64 20.48
C ALA A 148 20.58 15.31 21.86
N GLY A 149 21.81 15.23 22.38
CA GLY A 149 22.20 15.77 23.69
C GLY A 149 22.07 14.71 24.79
N ARG A 150 23.19 14.36 25.43
CA ARG A 150 23.23 13.42 26.55
C ARG A 150 23.20 14.18 27.88
N ARG A 151 22.21 13.86 28.72
CA ARG A 151 22.06 14.47 30.06
C ARG A 151 23.35 14.32 30.87
N GLY A 152 23.84 15.41 31.43
CA GLY A 152 25.05 15.45 32.24
C GLY A 152 26.38 15.30 31.47
N LYS A 153 26.36 15.07 30.15
CA LYS A 153 27.58 14.95 29.31
C LYS A 153 27.70 16.07 28.27
N ASP A 154 26.59 16.49 27.66
CA ASP A 154 26.57 17.51 26.63
C ASP A 154 25.79 18.76 27.08
N THR A 155 26.32 19.95 26.78
CA THR A 155 25.64 21.24 27.01
C THR A 155 24.61 21.56 25.93
N VAL A 156 24.85 21.07 24.70
CA VAL A 156 23.99 21.25 23.53
C VAL A 156 23.94 19.95 22.71
N GLY A 157 22.78 19.63 22.17
CA GLY A 157 22.58 18.56 21.20
C GLY A 157 22.56 19.12 19.78
N TYR A 158 23.21 18.45 18.83
CA TYR A 158 23.23 18.89 17.43
C TYR A 158 22.29 18.05 16.58
N VAL A 159 21.56 18.71 15.68
CA VAL A 159 20.60 18.06 14.78
C VAL A 159 20.88 18.50 13.35
N PHE A 160 21.08 17.53 12.46
CA PHE A 160 21.29 17.73 11.02
C PHE A 160 20.15 17.05 10.27
N ILE A 161 19.48 17.75 9.37
CA ILE A 161 18.28 17.24 8.68
C ILE A 161 18.38 17.51 7.19
N ALA A 162 18.07 16.51 6.37
CA ALA A 162 17.84 16.70 4.94
C ALA A 162 16.66 17.67 4.71
N ALA A 163 16.94 18.84 4.15
CA ALA A 163 16.02 19.97 4.19
C ALA A 163 14.66 19.70 3.49
N PRO A 164 13.51 19.88 4.18
CA PRO A 164 12.21 20.02 3.51
C PRO A 164 12.18 21.32 2.71
N CYS A 165 11.41 21.37 1.60
CA CYS A 165 11.32 22.57 0.76
C CYS A 165 9.88 23.05 0.57
N GLY A 166 9.71 24.36 0.40
CA GLY A 166 8.42 24.99 0.13
C GLY A 166 7.36 24.66 1.20
N GLN A 167 6.24 24.08 0.76
CA GLN A 167 5.12 23.75 1.65
C GLN A 167 5.43 22.63 2.65
N GLU A 168 6.47 21.84 2.43
CA GLU A 168 6.86 20.75 3.34
C GLU A 168 7.34 21.26 4.69
N ILE A 169 7.98 22.43 4.73
CA ILE A 169 8.55 23.00 5.96
C ILE A 169 7.45 23.14 7.02
N LYS A 170 6.28 23.67 6.63
CA LYS A 170 5.12 23.83 7.53
C LYS A 170 4.56 22.49 8.00
N LYS A 171 4.64 21.44 7.19
CA LYS A 171 4.17 20.10 7.56
C LYS A 171 5.16 19.38 8.45
N PHE A 172 6.45 19.57 8.23
CA PHE A 172 7.54 18.88 8.91
C PHE A 172 7.80 19.45 10.32
N PHE A 173 7.72 20.77 10.46
CA PHE A 173 7.89 21.51 11.74
C PHE A 173 6.56 22.09 12.25
N GLY A 174 5.44 21.53 11.80
CA GLY A 174 4.11 21.93 12.26
C GLY A 174 3.75 21.35 13.63
N ASP A 175 2.47 21.49 13.98
CA ASP A 175 1.94 20.94 15.22
C ASP A 175 1.96 19.41 15.23
N ILE A 176 2.22 18.85 16.41
CA ILE A 176 2.19 17.41 16.65
C ILE A 176 0.77 16.88 16.42
N GLU A 177 0.66 15.77 15.72
CA GLU A 177 -0.61 15.11 15.46
C GLU A 177 -1.30 14.69 16.77
N PRO A 178 -2.63 14.87 16.89
CA PRO A 178 -3.34 14.40 18.07
C PRO A 178 -3.26 12.88 18.19
N ILE A 179 -3.17 12.38 19.42
CA ILE A 179 -3.27 10.94 19.69
C ILE A 179 -4.64 10.47 19.24
N ARG A 180 -4.67 9.45 18.37
CA ARG A 180 -5.90 8.83 17.85
C ARG A 180 -6.10 7.44 18.42
N SER A 181 -7.33 7.08 18.75
CA SER A 181 -7.63 5.74 19.25
C SER A 181 -7.37 4.66 18.20
N SER A 182 -6.57 3.66 18.58
CA SER A 182 -6.37 2.41 17.84
C SER A 182 -7.25 1.27 18.36
N PHE A 183 -8.28 1.58 19.17
CA PHE A 183 -9.21 0.59 19.69
C PHE A 183 -10.16 0.09 18.60
N TYR A 184 -10.34 -1.22 18.52
CA TYR A 184 -11.28 -1.89 17.62
C TYR A 184 -11.87 -3.11 18.31
N ILE A 185 -13.09 -3.46 17.92
CA ILE A 185 -13.71 -4.68 18.43
C ILE A 185 -13.09 -5.89 17.73
N THR A 186 -12.77 -6.92 18.51
CA THR A 186 -12.32 -8.21 18.02
C THR A 186 -13.15 -9.34 18.60
N PRO A 187 -13.28 -10.47 17.89
CA PRO A 187 -13.94 -11.64 18.45
C PRO A 187 -13.39 -12.09 19.81
N HIS A 188 -12.07 -12.09 20.02
CA HIS A 188 -11.49 -12.50 21.30
C HIS A 188 -11.85 -11.54 22.44
N LEU A 189 -11.94 -10.23 22.17
CA LEU A 189 -12.37 -9.24 23.15
C LEU A 189 -13.81 -9.52 23.56
N VAL A 190 -14.71 -9.74 22.59
CA VAL A 190 -16.12 -10.04 22.86
C VAL A 190 -16.26 -11.31 23.69
N LEU A 191 -15.59 -12.40 23.30
CA LEU A 191 -15.63 -13.67 24.06
C LEU A 191 -15.11 -13.50 25.49
N ASN A 192 -14.01 -12.75 25.69
CA ASN A 192 -13.47 -12.55 27.03
C ASN A 192 -14.32 -11.63 27.91
N LEU A 193 -14.99 -10.62 27.33
CA LEU A 193 -15.94 -9.80 28.09
C LEU A 193 -17.15 -10.61 28.54
N LEU A 194 -17.71 -11.44 27.64
CA LEU A 194 -18.89 -12.26 27.93
C LEU A 194 -18.63 -13.41 28.93
N LYS A 195 -17.37 -13.71 29.28
CA LYS A 195 -17.04 -14.66 30.35
C LYS A 195 -17.57 -14.22 31.71
N SER A 196 -17.53 -12.92 31.96
CA SER A 196 -17.76 -12.36 33.30
C SER A 196 -18.86 -11.30 33.33
N LEU A 197 -19.30 -10.81 32.18
CA LEU A 197 -20.23 -9.70 32.05
C LEU A 197 -21.36 -10.04 31.09
N ASP A 198 -22.55 -9.50 31.40
CA ASP A 198 -23.66 -9.48 30.45
C ASP A 198 -23.45 -8.42 29.36
N ILE A 199 -24.23 -8.50 28.28
CA ILE A 199 -24.12 -7.58 27.14
C ILE A 199 -24.27 -6.11 27.56
N PRO A 200 -25.25 -5.71 28.41
CA PRO A 200 -25.36 -4.32 28.87
C PRO A 200 -24.09 -3.78 29.55
N LYS A 201 -23.48 -4.55 30.47
CA LYS A 201 -22.23 -4.16 31.14
C LYS A 201 -21.06 -4.09 30.17
N CYS A 202 -20.99 -5.01 29.20
CA CYS A 202 -19.98 -4.94 28.15
C CYS A 202 -20.05 -3.64 27.35
N LEU A 203 -21.27 -3.23 26.96
CA LEU A 203 -21.50 -1.97 26.26
C LEU A 203 -21.11 -0.76 27.12
N GLU A 204 -21.41 -0.77 28.42
CA GLU A 204 -20.97 0.27 29.34
C GLU A 204 -19.44 0.43 29.36
N LEU A 205 -18.69 -0.68 29.34
CA LEU A 205 -17.23 -0.64 29.26
C LEU A 205 -16.73 -0.11 27.90
N ILE A 206 -17.35 -0.52 26.80
CA ILE A 206 -16.98 -0.07 25.46
C ILE A 206 -17.19 1.44 25.30
N ARG A 207 -18.23 2.00 25.93
CA ARG A 207 -18.49 3.45 25.98
C ARG A 207 -17.39 4.23 26.69
N LYS A 208 -16.59 3.59 27.54
CA LYS A 208 -15.44 4.21 28.23
C LYS A 208 -14.17 4.20 27.37
N SER A 209 -14.19 3.61 26.17
CA SER A 209 -13.02 3.58 25.28
C SER A 209 -12.70 4.96 24.70
N LEU A 210 -11.41 5.24 24.46
CA LEU A 210 -10.99 6.48 23.79
C LEU A 210 -11.62 6.62 22.40
N LYS A 211 -11.85 5.49 21.70
CA LYS A 211 -12.51 5.48 20.40
C LYS A 211 -13.94 6.00 20.51
N PHE A 212 -14.68 5.52 21.51
CA PHE A 212 -16.01 6.03 21.80
C PHE A 212 -15.95 7.51 22.20
N PHE A 213 -15.01 7.94 23.03
CA PHE A 213 -14.86 9.35 23.41
C PHE A 213 -14.64 10.27 22.20
N GLU A 214 -13.66 9.96 21.33
CA GLU A 214 -13.36 10.72 20.11
C GLU A 214 -14.57 10.84 19.19
N ILE A 215 -15.32 9.75 19.09
CA ILE A 215 -16.53 9.66 18.30
C ILE A 215 -17.69 10.41 18.98
N SER A 216 -17.82 10.31 20.30
CA SER A 216 -18.93 10.86 21.10
C SER A 216 -18.96 12.38 21.13
N ASN A 217 -17.80 13.02 21.24
CA ASN A 217 -17.68 14.48 21.06
C ASN A 217 -18.08 14.92 19.65
N SER A 218 -18.00 14.01 18.68
CA SER A 218 -18.47 14.24 17.32
C SER A 218 -19.95 13.87 17.15
N VAL A 219 -20.57 13.06 18.05
CA VAL A 219 -21.98 12.61 17.94
C VAL A 219 -22.94 13.77 17.94
N GLN A 220 -22.87 14.66 18.92
CA GLN A 220 -23.87 15.73 19.04
C GLN A 220 -23.88 16.63 17.81
N LEU A 221 -22.68 16.98 17.31
CA LEU A 221 -22.53 17.72 16.06
C LEU A 221 -23.04 16.93 14.87
N TRP A 222 -22.77 15.63 14.84
CA TRP A 222 -23.21 14.72 13.78
C TRP A 222 -24.72 14.50 13.76
N GLU A 223 -25.38 14.39 14.92
CA GLU A 223 -26.84 14.27 15.05
C GLU A 223 -27.52 15.54 14.58
N LEU A 224 -27.04 16.71 15.02
CA LEU A 224 -27.51 18.01 14.54
C LEU A 224 -27.32 18.17 13.03
N GLU A 225 -26.18 17.75 12.49
CA GLU A 225 -25.91 17.80 11.05
C GLU A 225 -26.85 16.86 10.27
N ARG A 226 -27.02 15.62 10.75
CA ARG A 226 -27.95 14.63 10.17
C ARG A 226 -29.37 15.16 10.15
N GLU A 227 -29.89 15.61 11.29
CA GLU A 227 -31.26 16.12 11.44
C GLU A 227 -31.51 17.35 10.53
N ASN A 228 -30.53 18.26 10.45
CA ASN A 228 -30.62 19.41 9.55
C ASN A 228 -30.66 18.98 8.07
N ILE A 229 -29.84 18.02 7.66
CA ILE A 229 -29.85 17.49 6.29
C ILE A 229 -31.18 16.79 5.99
N GLU A 230 -31.68 15.94 6.90
CA GLU A 230 -32.96 15.24 6.77
C GLU A 230 -34.13 16.22 6.64
N SER A 231 -34.19 17.24 7.51
CA SER A 231 -35.21 18.29 7.45
C SER A 231 -35.19 19.05 6.13
N ARG A 232 -34.00 19.40 5.61
CA ARG A 232 -33.87 20.06 4.31
C ARG A 232 -34.26 19.16 3.14
N LEU A 233 -33.99 17.86 3.22
CA LEU A 233 -34.45 16.88 2.23
C LEU A 233 -35.97 16.80 2.20
N GLU A 234 -36.63 16.72 3.36
CA GLU A 234 -38.10 16.74 3.46
C GLU A 234 -38.69 18.02 2.86
N GLN A 235 -38.08 19.17 3.12
CA GLN A 235 -38.49 20.44 2.54
C GLN A 235 -38.39 20.42 1.00
N LEU A 236 -37.27 19.97 0.44
CA LEU A 236 -37.09 19.87 -1.02
C LEU A 236 -38.06 18.86 -1.66
N ILE A 237 -38.37 17.75 -0.98
CA ILE A 237 -39.38 16.79 -1.43
C ILE A 237 -40.77 17.45 -1.45
N SER A 238 -41.12 18.22 -0.41
CA SER A 238 -42.36 18.99 -0.37
C SER A 238 -42.43 20.01 -1.49
N ASP A 239 -41.36 20.77 -1.72
CA ASP A 239 -41.31 21.78 -2.79
C ASP A 239 -41.41 21.14 -4.18
N PHE A 240 -40.78 19.97 -4.39
CA PHE A 240 -40.97 19.18 -5.60
C PHE A 240 -42.45 18.79 -5.80
N GLN A 241 -43.14 18.35 -4.75
CA GLN A 241 -44.56 17.98 -4.84
C GLN A 241 -45.44 19.18 -5.20
N LYS A 242 -45.13 20.40 -4.72
CA LYS A 242 -45.89 21.61 -5.05
C LYS A 242 -45.74 22.05 -6.50
N ILE A 243 -44.54 21.92 -7.08
CA ILE A 243 -44.27 22.36 -8.45
C ILE A 243 -44.58 21.31 -9.51
N LYS A 244 -44.71 20.03 -9.10
CA LYS A 244 -44.92 18.91 -10.02
C LYS A 244 -46.25 19.06 -10.77
N PRO A 245 -46.27 18.99 -12.12
CA PRO A 245 -47.50 19.01 -12.89
C PRO A 245 -48.37 17.76 -12.61
N ASN A 246 -49.65 17.96 -12.32
CA ASN A 246 -50.60 16.89 -11.99
C ASN A 246 -50.81 15.88 -13.15
N ASP A 247 -50.59 16.32 -14.39
CA ASP A 247 -50.71 15.53 -15.61
C ASP A 247 -49.49 14.64 -15.89
N LYS A 248 -48.38 14.82 -15.17
CA LYS A 248 -47.12 14.08 -15.41
C LYS A 248 -46.79 13.08 -14.30
N ARG A 249 -46.58 11.82 -14.68
CA ARG A 249 -46.05 10.78 -13.78
C ARG A 249 -44.52 10.87 -13.64
N CYS A 250 -44.04 11.73 -12.74
CA CYS A 250 -42.61 11.84 -12.40
C CYS A 250 -42.35 11.76 -10.89
N SER A 251 -41.12 11.42 -10.52
CA SER A 251 -40.60 11.44 -9.14
C SER A 251 -39.35 12.30 -9.05
N THR A 252 -38.85 12.50 -7.83
CA THR A 252 -37.58 13.19 -7.56
C THR A 252 -36.39 12.54 -8.29
N ARG A 253 -36.44 11.21 -8.49
CA ARG A 253 -35.43 10.44 -9.24
C ARG A 253 -35.57 10.54 -10.75
N THR A 254 -36.79 10.66 -11.28
CA THR A 254 -37.05 10.74 -12.73
C THR A 254 -36.25 11.85 -13.42
N LYS A 255 -36.06 13.00 -12.74
CA LYS A 255 -35.27 14.11 -13.26
C LYS A 255 -33.75 13.85 -13.20
N ILE A 256 -33.27 13.20 -12.15
CA ILE A 256 -31.85 12.80 -12.00
C ILE A 256 -31.48 11.82 -13.12
N ASP A 257 -32.33 10.83 -13.37
CA ASP A 257 -32.15 9.84 -14.43
C ASP A 257 -32.15 10.52 -15.80
N PHE A 258 -33.08 11.44 -16.05
CA PHE A 258 -33.11 12.24 -17.28
C PHE A 258 -31.79 13.01 -17.52
N LEU A 259 -31.29 13.73 -16.50
CA LEU A 259 -30.04 14.51 -16.60
C LEU A 259 -28.82 13.60 -16.81
N ASN A 260 -28.78 12.45 -16.13
CA ASN A 260 -27.71 11.46 -16.30
C ASN A 260 -27.72 10.87 -17.71
N THR A 261 -28.89 10.47 -18.22
CA THR A 261 -29.04 9.94 -19.58
C THR A 261 -28.69 11.01 -20.63
N GLN A 262 -29.04 12.27 -20.40
CA GLN A 262 -28.67 13.40 -21.26
C GLN A 262 -27.16 13.65 -21.28
N ARG A 263 -26.51 13.66 -20.12
CA ARG A 263 -25.05 13.79 -20.01
C ARG A 263 -24.33 12.64 -20.71
N ASN A 264 -24.75 11.40 -20.44
CA ASN A 264 -24.18 10.20 -21.05
C ASN A 264 -24.33 10.19 -22.58
N LEU A 265 -25.45 10.74 -23.10
CA LEU A 265 -25.63 10.92 -24.54
C LEU A 265 -24.65 11.96 -25.11
N ASN A 266 -24.47 13.10 -24.45
CA ASN A 266 -23.50 14.12 -24.89
C ASN A 266 -22.06 13.59 -24.89
N GLU A 267 -21.64 12.88 -23.84
CA GLU A 267 -20.34 12.21 -23.78
C GLU A 267 -20.19 11.17 -24.91
N GLY A 268 -21.25 10.40 -25.16
CA GLY A 268 -21.30 9.44 -26.26
C GLY A 268 -21.19 10.08 -27.64
N ARG A 269 -21.80 11.26 -27.85
CA ARG A 269 -21.69 12.03 -29.10
C ARG A 269 -20.28 12.58 -29.30
N ASN A 270 -19.67 13.12 -28.25
CA ASN A 270 -18.27 13.57 -28.29
C ASN A 270 -17.32 12.43 -28.62
N ALA A 271 -17.49 11.27 -27.99
CA ALA A 271 -16.70 10.08 -28.26
C ALA A 271 -16.90 9.57 -29.70
N GLU A 272 -18.12 9.63 -30.23
CA GLU A 272 -18.40 9.29 -31.62
C GLU A 272 -17.67 10.23 -32.59
N GLU A 273 -17.71 11.53 -32.35
CA GLU A 273 -17.02 12.53 -33.16
C GLU A 273 -15.48 12.35 -33.11
N GLU A 274 -14.92 12.08 -31.93
CA GLU A 274 -13.50 11.79 -31.76
C GLU A 274 -13.07 10.54 -32.55
N ILE A 275 -13.85 9.47 -32.49
CA ILE A 275 -13.57 8.24 -33.24
C ILE A 275 -13.71 8.46 -34.74
N ARG A 276 -14.68 9.28 -35.18
CA ARG A 276 -14.85 9.65 -36.59
C ARG A 276 -13.62 10.41 -37.11
N LYS A 277 -13.13 11.41 -36.36
CA LYS A 277 -11.89 12.14 -36.67
C LYS A 277 -10.69 11.19 -36.72
N ARG A 278 -10.58 10.27 -35.76
CA ARG A 278 -9.54 9.24 -35.74
C ARG A 278 -9.56 8.35 -36.98
N ILE A 279 -10.74 7.87 -37.41
CA ILE A 279 -10.87 7.04 -38.60
C ILE A 279 -10.43 7.83 -39.84
N SER A 280 -10.91 9.05 -40.01
CA SER A 280 -10.56 9.92 -41.14
C SER A 280 -9.05 10.18 -41.23
N VAL A 281 -8.40 10.50 -40.10
CA VAL A 281 -6.95 10.70 -40.05
C VAL A 281 -6.20 9.40 -40.37
N LEU A 282 -6.62 8.25 -39.81
CA LEU A 282 -5.97 6.97 -40.08
C LEU A 282 -6.15 6.51 -41.52
N GLU A 283 -7.29 6.80 -42.16
CA GLU A 283 -7.53 6.52 -43.58
C GLU A 283 -6.61 7.37 -44.47
N ARG A 284 -6.45 8.67 -44.17
CA ARG A 284 -5.47 9.53 -44.88
C ARG A 284 -4.02 9.08 -44.67
N ILE A 285 -3.66 8.68 -43.45
CA ILE A 285 -2.34 8.08 -43.16
C ILE A 285 -2.16 6.78 -43.97
N LEU A 286 -3.19 5.94 -44.05
CA LEU A 286 -3.15 4.68 -44.80
C LEU A 286 -2.94 4.92 -46.30
N GLU A 287 -3.69 5.86 -46.89
CA GLU A 287 -3.58 6.25 -48.30
C GLU A 287 -2.19 6.81 -48.62
N SER A 288 -1.71 7.78 -47.84
CA SER A 288 -0.37 8.34 -47.98
C SER A 288 0.74 7.32 -47.76
N SER A 289 0.58 6.41 -46.79
CA SER A 289 1.56 5.36 -46.51
C SER A 289 1.57 4.26 -47.57
N SER A 290 0.54 4.15 -48.42
CA SER A 290 0.47 3.14 -49.48
C SER A 290 1.08 3.61 -50.80
N ASN A 291 1.11 4.93 -51.06
CA ASN A 291 1.67 5.50 -52.29
C ASN A 291 3.17 5.83 -52.12
N ASP A 292 4.04 5.25 -52.95
CA ASP A 292 5.46 5.65 -53.07
C ASP A 292 5.58 6.93 -53.92
N ASN A 293 4.99 8.04 -53.47
CA ASN A 293 4.99 9.28 -54.23
C ASN A 293 6.12 10.22 -53.76
N LEU A 294 7.31 10.02 -54.30
CA LEU A 294 8.41 11.00 -54.25
C LEU A 294 8.18 12.21 -55.19
N TYR A 295 7.08 12.23 -55.96
CA TYR A 295 6.84 13.20 -57.04
C TYR A 295 5.91 14.38 -56.70
N LEU A 296 5.45 14.52 -55.44
CA LEU A 296 4.51 15.59 -55.03
C LEU A 296 5.14 16.64 -54.10
N LEU A 297 6.45 16.83 -54.15
CA LEU A 297 7.14 17.88 -53.35
C LEU A 297 7.06 19.28 -53.98
N ASN A 298 6.77 19.40 -55.28
CA ASN A 298 6.79 20.70 -55.96
C ASN A 298 5.42 21.41 -56.07
N GLU A 299 4.29 20.72 -55.92
CA GLU A 299 2.95 21.35 -56.02
C GLU A 299 2.30 21.67 -54.65
N LEU A 300 2.78 21.09 -53.55
CA LEU A 300 2.16 21.22 -52.22
C LEU A 300 2.84 22.24 -51.29
N SER A 301 3.87 22.94 -51.77
CA SER A 301 4.67 23.89 -50.98
C SER A 301 3.97 25.23 -50.69
N THR A 302 2.80 25.49 -51.25
CA THR A 302 2.12 26.79 -51.11
C THR A 302 1.16 26.91 -49.93
N ASN A 303 0.78 25.81 -49.25
CA ASN A 303 -0.26 25.83 -48.20
C ASN A 303 0.16 25.41 -46.79
N GLY A 304 1.46 25.20 -46.51
CA GLY A 304 1.98 25.08 -45.13
C GLY A 304 1.41 23.96 -44.24
N ASN A 305 0.64 23.01 -44.81
CA ASN A 305 -0.14 22.00 -44.08
C ASN A 305 0.39 20.56 -44.15
N LEU A 306 1.58 20.36 -44.72
CA LEU A 306 2.16 19.02 -44.84
C LEU A 306 2.91 18.63 -43.55
N VAL A 307 2.76 17.38 -43.10
CA VAL A 307 3.49 16.85 -41.94
C VAL A 307 4.16 15.54 -42.29
N ARG A 308 5.39 15.35 -41.79
CA ARG A 308 6.22 14.17 -42.05
C ARG A 308 5.98 13.10 -41.00
N PHE A 309 5.66 11.89 -41.43
CA PHE A 309 5.68 10.69 -40.61
C PHE A 309 6.89 9.83 -40.96
N PHE A 310 7.61 9.35 -39.94
CA PHE A 310 8.77 8.48 -40.12
C PHE A 310 8.89 7.48 -38.98
N VAL A 311 9.60 6.38 -39.23
CA VAL A 311 9.90 5.38 -38.20
C VAL A 311 11.36 5.51 -37.77
N ASP A 312 11.59 5.72 -36.46
CA ASP A 312 12.95 5.90 -35.91
C ASP A 312 13.77 4.59 -35.89
N LYS A 313 15.06 4.68 -35.58
CA LYS A 313 15.97 3.50 -35.50
C LYS A 313 15.54 2.43 -34.49
N LYS A 314 14.66 2.78 -33.55
CA LYS A 314 14.11 1.86 -32.54
C LYS A 314 12.77 1.24 -33.00
N GLY A 315 12.34 1.53 -34.22
CA GLY A 315 11.10 1.03 -34.84
C GLY A 315 9.87 1.85 -34.47
N ARG A 316 9.99 3.04 -33.88
CA ARG A 316 8.83 3.80 -33.37
C ARG A 316 8.35 4.82 -34.40
N LEU A 317 7.04 4.86 -34.65
CA LEU A 317 6.42 5.88 -35.49
C LEU A 317 6.49 7.26 -34.81
N LYS A 318 6.95 8.26 -35.55
CA LYS A 318 7.15 9.65 -35.11
C LYS A 318 6.59 10.63 -36.15
N LEU A 319 6.31 11.84 -35.66
CA LEU A 319 5.81 12.98 -36.43
C LEU A 319 6.87 14.09 -36.36
N SER A 320 7.21 14.72 -37.49
CA SER A 320 8.10 15.91 -37.55
C SER A 320 7.34 17.09 -38.12
N GLU A 321 7.51 18.26 -37.50
CA GLU A 321 6.80 19.52 -37.82
C GLU A 321 7.70 20.56 -38.50
N ASP A 322 9.02 20.44 -38.40
CA ASP A 322 9.97 21.44 -38.91
C ASP A 322 10.21 21.29 -40.41
N PHE A 323 9.90 22.36 -41.16
CA PHE A 323 10.13 22.43 -42.61
C PHE A 323 11.56 22.83 -42.99
N GLU A 324 12.35 23.39 -42.06
CA GLU A 324 13.68 23.96 -42.33
C GLU A 324 14.77 22.92 -42.69
N ASP A 325 14.48 21.62 -42.51
CA ASP A 325 15.39 20.54 -42.90
C ASP A 325 15.07 19.92 -44.28
N PHE A 326 14.02 20.35 -44.98
CA PHE A 326 13.69 19.77 -46.30
C PHE A 326 14.65 20.16 -47.42
N GLY A 327 15.41 21.24 -47.26
CA GLY A 327 16.20 21.82 -48.34
C GLY A 327 17.72 21.84 -48.18
N ASN A 328 18.30 21.62 -46.98
CA ASN A 328 19.75 21.81 -46.80
C ASN A 328 20.34 21.10 -45.57
N SER A 329 20.10 19.80 -45.37
CA SER A 329 20.86 19.01 -44.37
C SER A 329 20.72 17.48 -44.48
N TYR A 330 20.38 16.91 -45.64
CA TYR A 330 20.27 15.44 -45.74
C TYR A 330 20.82 14.81 -47.03
N GLU A 331 21.62 15.54 -47.80
CA GLU A 331 22.53 14.90 -48.75
C GLU A 331 23.90 14.68 -48.12
N ARG A 332 24.32 13.40 -48.11
CA ARG A 332 25.67 12.90 -47.80
C ARG A 332 26.05 12.81 -46.31
N LYS A 333 25.49 11.81 -45.59
CA LYS A 333 26.26 10.94 -44.64
C LYS A 333 25.47 9.83 -43.89
N ASN A 334 24.25 9.46 -44.31
CA ASN A 334 23.59 8.24 -43.80
C ASN A 334 22.78 7.53 -44.90
N GLN A 335 23.45 7.08 -45.96
CA GLN A 335 22.89 6.04 -46.82
C GLN A 335 22.75 4.77 -45.97
N GLY A 336 21.52 4.47 -45.53
CA GLY A 336 21.16 3.18 -44.94
C GLY A 336 20.28 3.16 -43.67
N LYS A 337 19.62 4.24 -43.23
CA LYS A 337 19.06 4.28 -41.85
C LYS A 337 17.58 4.59 -41.58
N PHE A 338 16.70 4.74 -42.57
CA PHE A 338 15.25 4.76 -42.34
C PHE A 338 14.49 4.02 -43.46
N LYS A 339 13.61 3.08 -43.12
CA LYS A 339 12.91 2.20 -44.09
C LYS A 339 11.48 2.66 -44.44
N ILE A 340 10.89 3.59 -43.70
CA ILE A 340 9.48 3.99 -43.86
C ILE A 340 9.33 5.49 -43.58
N GLU A 341 8.86 6.23 -44.59
CA GLU A 341 8.57 7.66 -44.54
C GLU A 341 7.41 7.98 -45.48
N PHE A 342 6.52 8.89 -45.06
CA PHE A 342 5.42 9.40 -45.89
C PHE A 342 4.89 10.74 -45.33
N PHE A 343 4.11 11.43 -46.16
CA PHE A 343 3.60 12.78 -45.87
C PHE A 343 2.08 12.81 -45.86
N VAL A 344 1.51 13.56 -44.92
CA VAL A 344 0.06 13.74 -44.79
C VAL A 344 -0.25 15.22 -44.60
N SER A 345 -1.25 15.71 -45.33
CA SER A 345 -1.77 17.07 -45.14
C SER A 345 -2.67 17.11 -43.91
N LEU A 346 -2.32 17.93 -42.91
CA LEU A 346 -3.02 18.09 -41.64
C LEU A 346 -3.10 19.57 -41.27
N ASP A 347 -4.31 20.04 -40.95
CA ASP A 347 -4.50 21.37 -40.39
C ASP A 347 -3.94 21.48 -38.95
N PRO A 348 -3.77 22.69 -38.38
CA PRO A 348 -3.21 22.87 -37.04
C PRO A 348 -3.93 22.12 -35.90
N PHE A 349 -5.26 21.95 -35.98
CA PHE A 349 -6.03 21.22 -34.97
C PHE A 349 -5.83 19.72 -35.10
N GLU A 350 -5.81 19.21 -36.33
CA GLU A 350 -5.54 17.81 -36.65
C GLU A 350 -4.12 17.41 -36.25
N ARG A 351 -3.13 18.29 -36.40
CA ARG A 351 -1.75 18.07 -35.93
C ARG A 351 -1.69 17.79 -34.44
N LYS A 352 -2.32 18.65 -33.66
CA LYS A 352 -2.39 18.49 -32.20
C LYS A 352 -3.09 17.17 -31.84
N PHE A 353 -4.20 16.86 -32.50
CA PHE A 353 -4.93 15.62 -32.31
C PHE A 353 -4.08 14.37 -32.64
N VAL A 354 -3.33 14.40 -33.73
CA VAL A 354 -2.43 13.29 -34.12
C VAL A 354 -1.37 13.05 -33.05
N LYS A 355 -0.72 14.11 -32.57
CA LYS A 355 0.34 14.06 -31.56
C LYS A 355 -0.16 13.51 -30.22
N GLU A 356 -1.34 13.96 -29.76
CA GLU A 356 -1.89 13.61 -28.46
C GLU A 356 -2.69 12.30 -28.44
N LYS A 357 -3.34 11.93 -29.56
CA LYS A 357 -4.34 10.86 -29.59
C LYS A 357 -4.04 9.74 -30.59
N ILE A 358 -3.28 10.01 -31.67
CA ILE A 358 -2.98 9.01 -32.70
C ILE A 358 -1.62 8.34 -32.48
N ILE A 359 -0.54 9.12 -32.31
CA ILE A 359 0.81 8.58 -32.10
C ILE A 359 0.89 7.66 -30.87
N PRO A 360 0.27 7.97 -29.70
CA PRO A 360 0.32 7.09 -28.53
C PRO A 360 -0.29 5.70 -28.78
N LEU A 361 -1.16 5.53 -29.77
CA LEU A 361 -1.75 4.23 -30.12
C LEU A 361 -0.73 3.22 -30.63
N PHE A 362 0.44 3.73 -31.03
CA PHE A 362 1.55 2.97 -31.59
C PHE A 362 2.74 2.87 -30.62
N SER A 363 2.65 3.40 -29.39
CA SER A 363 3.77 3.47 -28.44
C SER A 363 4.40 2.11 -28.12
N ASP A 364 3.57 1.07 -28.08
CA ASP A 364 3.96 -0.29 -27.72
C ASP A 364 4.35 -1.15 -28.94
N ARG A 365 4.34 -0.57 -30.14
CA ARG A 365 4.62 -1.26 -31.40
C ARG A 365 5.94 -0.80 -32.00
N LYS A 366 6.65 -1.74 -32.63
CA LYS A 366 7.85 -1.48 -33.42
C LYS A 366 7.60 -1.92 -34.85
N PHE A 367 7.92 -1.04 -35.80
CA PHE A 367 7.76 -1.24 -37.23
C PHE A 367 9.15 -1.34 -37.87
N PHE A 368 9.40 -2.44 -38.57
CA PHE A 368 10.69 -2.67 -39.26
C PHE A 368 10.53 -2.74 -40.79
N ASP A 369 9.28 -2.81 -41.27
CA ASP A 369 8.88 -2.83 -42.67
C ASP A 369 7.52 -2.13 -42.87
N LYS A 370 7.29 -1.65 -44.10
CA LYS A 370 6.10 -0.86 -44.48
C LYS A 370 4.80 -1.66 -44.36
N VAL A 371 4.84 -2.98 -44.58
CA VAL A 371 3.68 -3.87 -44.51
C VAL A 371 3.14 -3.94 -43.08
N SER A 372 4.02 -4.12 -42.08
CA SER A 372 3.66 -4.20 -40.66
C SER A 372 2.97 -2.93 -40.13
N LEU A 373 3.35 -1.75 -40.67
CA LEU A 373 2.74 -0.47 -40.35
C LEU A 373 1.34 -0.36 -40.97
N ILE A 374 1.21 -0.66 -42.26
CA ILE A 374 -0.06 -0.63 -43.01
C ILE A 374 -1.08 -1.59 -42.38
N GLU A 375 -0.68 -2.82 -42.04
CA GLU A 375 -1.55 -3.79 -41.37
C GLU A 375 -2.01 -3.30 -40.00
N SER A 376 -1.11 -2.68 -39.24
CA SER A 376 -1.43 -2.10 -37.93
C SER A 376 -2.43 -0.94 -38.03
N ILE A 377 -2.29 -0.08 -39.03
CA ILE A 377 -3.24 1.02 -39.30
C ILE A 377 -4.60 0.46 -39.71
N ARG A 378 -4.65 -0.52 -40.63
CA ARG A 378 -5.90 -1.19 -41.04
C ARG A 378 -6.63 -1.85 -39.86
N ALA A 379 -5.89 -2.56 -39.00
CA ALA A 379 -6.46 -3.18 -37.81
C ALA A 379 -7.05 -2.13 -36.83
N LEU A 380 -6.40 -0.97 -36.68
CA LEU A 380 -6.91 0.13 -35.87
C LEU A 380 -8.16 0.78 -36.46
N ILE A 381 -8.24 0.94 -37.79
CA ILE A 381 -9.43 1.45 -38.48
C ILE A 381 -10.61 0.50 -38.25
N ILE A 382 -10.44 -0.81 -38.46
CA ILE A 382 -11.48 -1.82 -38.24
C ILE A 382 -11.96 -1.78 -36.77
N LYS A 383 -11.03 -1.74 -35.82
CA LYS A 383 -11.36 -1.66 -34.39
C LYS A 383 -12.12 -0.36 -34.06
N SER A 384 -11.72 0.76 -34.64
CA SER A 384 -12.35 2.06 -34.44
C SER A 384 -13.76 2.11 -35.04
N LYS A 385 -13.96 1.56 -36.25
CA LYS A 385 -15.29 1.42 -36.88
C LYS A 385 -16.23 0.56 -36.02
N LYS A 386 -15.75 -0.56 -35.48
CA LYS A 386 -16.51 -1.42 -34.57
C LYS A 386 -16.91 -0.68 -33.28
N LEU A 387 -15.98 0.06 -32.68
CA LEU A 387 -16.25 0.85 -31.47
C LEU A 387 -17.26 1.97 -31.74
N MET A 388 -17.12 2.68 -32.87
CA MET A 388 -18.07 3.72 -33.29
C MET A 388 -19.49 3.17 -33.45
N PHE A 389 -19.64 1.99 -34.06
CA PHE A 389 -20.95 1.33 -34.19
C PHE A 389 -21.59 1.01 -32.83
N GLN A 390 -20.80 0.50 -31.88
CA GLN A 390 -21.28 0.22 -30.52
C GLN A 390 -21.72 1.50 -29.78
N ILE A 391 -20.99 2.60 -29.94
CA ILE A 391 -21.33 3.89 -29.35
C ILE A 391 -22.59 4.46 -30.00
N LYS A 392 -22.72 4.40 -31.33
CA LYS A 392 -23.94 4.80 -32.06
C LYS A 392 -25.17 4.06 -31.57
N GLU A 393 -25.12 2.74 -31.43
CA GLU A 393 -26.23 1.96 -30.89
C GLU A 393 -26.58 2.34 -29.45
N LYS A 394 -25.58 2.62 -28.60
CA LYS A 394 -25.83 3.12 -27.24
C LYS A 394 -26.45 4.52 -27.24
N ASN A 395 -26.00 5.41 -28.12
CA ASN A 395 -26.54 6.77 -28.26
C ASN A 395 -28.00 6.71 -28.73
N ARG A 396 -28.33 5.89 -29.73
CA ARG A 396 -29.70 5.66 -30.20
C ARG A 396 -30.62 5.19 -29.07
N ARG A 397 -30.19 4.20 -28.29
CA ARG A 397 -30.95 3.72 -27.12
C ARG A 397 -31.18 4.82 -26.08
N ARG A 398 -30.17 5.66 -25.81
CA ARG A 398 -30.28 6.79 -24.89
C ARG A 398 -31.22 7.88 -25.41
N GLU A 399 -31.26 8.13 -26.72
CA GLU A 399 -32.21 9.05 -27.35
C GLU A 399 -33.66 8.54 -27.23
N GLU A 400 -33.87 7.25 -27.48
CA GLU A 400 -35.15 6.57 -27.26
C GLU A 400 -35.57 6.55 -25.78
N GLU A 401 -34.61 6.48 -24.86
CA GLU A 401 -34.85 6.55 -23.43
C GLU A 401 -35.24 7.98 -23.01
N LEU A 402 -34.49 8.99 -23.49
CA LEU A 402 -34.76 10.40 -23.23
C LEU A 402 -36.17 10.81 -23.65
N SER A 403 -36.64 10.36 -24.82
CA SER A 403 -37.98 10.68 -25.33
C SER A 403 -39.12 10.11 -24.46
N ARG A 404 -38.85 9.08 -23.65
CA ARG A 404 -39.82 8.47 -22.72
C ARG A 404 -39.93 9.23 -21.40
N PHE A 405 -38.98 10.10 -21.07
CA PHE A 405 -39.04 10.85 -19.82
C PHE A 405 -40.10 11.96 -19.89
N PRO A 406 -40.92 12.13 -18.84
CA PRO A 406 -41.87 13.25 -18.73
C PRO A 406 -41.20 14.63 -18.76
N CYS A 407 -39.88 14.68 -18.53
CA CYS A 407 -39.06 15.88 -18.41
C CYS A 407 -38.81 16.60 -19.74
N VAL A 408 -38.93 15.94 -20.90
CA VAL A 408 -38.57 16.49 -22.23
C VAL A 408 -39.28 17.81 -22.55
N SER A 409 -40.57 17.91 -22.20
CA SER A 409 -41.43 19.06 -22.48
C SER A 409 -42.03 19.65 -21.20
N CYS A 410 -41.28 19.64 -20.10
CA CYS A 410 -41.79 20.08 -18.80
C CYS A 410 -41.71 21.60 -18.62
N LYS A 411 -42.84 22.25 -18.31
CA LYS A 411 -42.90 23.71 -18.09
C LYS A 411 -42.13 24.17 -16.85
N VAL A 412 -42.01 23.31 -15.83
CA VAL A 412 -41.28 23.57 -14.58
C VAL A 412 -39.85 22.99 -14.60
N PHE A 413 -39.28 22.78 -15.79
CA PHE A 413 -38.01 22.05 -15.95
C PHE A 413 -36.86 22.65 -15.14
N GLU A 414 -36.71 23.98 -15.15
CA GLU A 414 -35.65 24.72 -14.45
C GLU A 414 -35.77 24.60 -12.93
N GLN A 415 -36.95 24.93 -12.38
CA GLN A 415 -37.24 24.82 -10.94
C GLN A 415 -37.05 23.38 -10.43
N CYS A 416 -37.53 22.39 -11.19
CA CYS A 416 -37.34 20.98 -10.89
C CYS A 416 -35.85 20.57 -10.97
N SER A 417 -35.08 21.17 -11.89
CA SER A 417 -33.63 20.93 -12.03
C SER A 417 -32.86 21.36 -10.79
N GLU A 418 -33.15 22.55 -10.28
CA GLU A 418 -32.51 23.10 -9.09
C GLU A 418 -32.83 22.25 -7.85
N ILE A 419 -34.11 21.90 -7.65
CA ILE A 419 -34.53 21.02 -6.55
C ILE A 419 -33.86 19.65 -6.64
N SER A 420 -33.88 18.99 -7.79
CA SER A 420 -33.27 17.67 -7.95
C SER A 420 -31.74 17.69 -7.76
N LYS A 421 -31.06 18.77 -8.14
CA LYS A 421 -29.63 18.95 -7.90
C LYS A 421 -29.34 19.06 -6.40
N ASN A 422 -30.05 19.95 -5.70
CA ASN A 422 -29.89 20.15 -4.26
C ASN A 422 -30.24 18.88 -3.47
N LEU A 423 -31.27 18.15 -3.91
CA LEU A 423 -31.69 16.89 -3.30
C LEU A 423 -30.59 15.84 -3.43
N LYS A 424 -29.99 15.67 -4.61
CA LYS A 424 -28.86 14.75 -4.82
C LYS A 424 -27.63 15.14 -3.99
N GLU A 425 -27.27 16.42 -3.94
CA GLU A 425 -26.15 16.90 -3.13
C GLU A 425 -26.36 16.64 -1.63
N LEU A 426 -27.58 16.84 -1.13
CA LEU A 426 -27.93 16.56 0.26
C LEU A 426 -28.03 15.06 0.53
N GLU A 427 -28.52 14.24 -0.40
CA GLU A 427 -28.49 12.77 -0.28
C GLU A 427 -27.05 12.24 -0.22
N ASP A 428 -26.15 12.76 -1.06
CA ASP A 428 -24.74 12.39 -1.06
C ASP A 428 -24.05 12.81 0.25
N LYS A 429 -24.36 14.01 0.76
CA LYS A 429 -23.90 14.47 2.08
C LYS A 429 -24.46 13.63 3.22
N LEU A 430 -25.76 13.31 3.20
CA LEU A 430 -26.38 12.45 4.20
C LEU A 430 -25.74 11.08 4.21
N ASN A 431 -25.48 10.49 3.04
CA ASN A 431 -24.78 9.21 2.93
C ASN A 431 -23.36 9.28 3.51
N LEU A 432 -22.65 10.39 3.33
CA LEU A 432 -21.32 10.59 3.93
C LEU A 432 -21.41 10.74 5.45
N VAL A 433 -22.36 11.51 5.96
CA VAL A 433 -22.65 11.67 7.40
C VAL A 433 -23.01 10.30 7.98
N LEU A 434 -23.97 9.58 7.41
CA LEU A 434 -24.37 8.23 7.84
C LEU A 434 -23.24 7.20 7.81
N ARG A 435 -22.24 7.33 6.92
CA ARG A 435 -21.04 6.48 6.94
C ARG A 435 -20.10 6.80 8.11
N ASN A 436 -20.07 8.04 8.56
CA ASN A 436 -19.30 8.49 9.72
C ASN A 436 -20.11 8.39 11.02
N ASN A 437 -21.07 7.45 11.08
CA ASN A 437 -21.98 7.32 12.21
C ASN A 437 -21.20 7.00 13.49
N PRO A 438 -21.44 7.75 14.56
CA PRO A 438 -20.74 7.57 15.80
C PRO A 438 -21.14 6.32 16.63
N ASP A 439 -22.29 5.70 16.38
CA ASP A 439 -22.68 4.42 16.98
C ASP A 439 -21.92 3.21 16.40
N GLU A 440 -20.97 3.42 15.48
CA GLU A 440 -20.26 2.33 14.80
C GLU A 440 -19.57 1.37 15.77
N VAL A 441 -19.06 1.84 16.92
CA VAL A 441 -18.38 0.97 17.89
C VAL A 441 -19.34 -0.02 18.56
N GLU A 442 -20.51 0.45 19.01
CA GLU A 442 -21.53 -0.43 19.59
C GLU A 442 -22.13 -1.35 18.53
N LYS A 443 -22.38 -0.83 17.32
CA LYS A 443 -22.85 -1.63 16.20
C LYS A 443 -21.83 -2.70 15.81
N GLU A 444 -20.54 -2.40 15.80
CA GLU A 444 -19.47 -3.37 15.54
C GLU A 444 -19.43 -4.44 16.65
N PHE A 445 -19.62 -4.06 17.91
CA PHE A 445 -19.75 -5.02 19.01
C PHE A 445 -20.93 -5.96 18.85
N ARG A 446 -22.12 -5.42 18.57
CA ARG A 446 -23.33 -6.23 18.33
C ARG A 446 -23.20 -7.13 17.10
N ARG A 447 -22.66 -6.62 15.99
CA ARG A 447 -22.36 -7.42 14.78
C ARG A 447 -21.40 -8.56 15.09
N THR A 448 -20.40 -8.30 15.93
CA THR A 448 -19.43 -9.32 16.36
C THR A 448 -20.08 -10.39 17.24
N ILE A 449 -20.99 -10.03 18.14
CA ILE A 449 -21.80 -10.98 18.91
C ILE A 449 -22.63 -11.88 17.97
N GLU A 450 -23.33 -11.30 17.01
CA GLU A 450 -24.15 -12.07 16.05
C GLU A 450 -23.31 -13.00 15.19
N PHE A 451 -22.13 -12.55 14.75
CA PHE A 451 -21.17 -13.39 14.05
C PHE A 451 -20.69 -14.56 14.91
N LEU A 452 -20.34 -14.32 16.18
CA LEU A 452 -19.89 -15.36 17.10
C LEU A 452 -20.99 -16.38 17.40
N ARG A 453 -22.23 -15.93 17.54
CA ARG A 453 -23.41 -16.79 17.66
C ARG A 453 -23.62 -17.62 16.39
N PHE A 454 -23.56 -17.01 15.21
CA PHE A 454 -23.67 -17.71 13.93
C PHE A 454 -22.61 -18.80 13.77
N MET A 455 -21.37 -18.52 14.20
CA MET A 455 -20.26 -19.45 14.17
C MET A 455 -20.31 -20.51 15.29
N GLY A 456 -21.30 -20.46 16.19
CA GLY A 456 -21.52 -21.43 17.27
C GLY A 456 -20.63 -21.24 18.51
N TYR A 457 -19.99 -20.09 18.67
CA TYR A 457 -19.25 -19.74 19.89
C TYR A 457 -20.16 -19.23 21.01
N LEU A 458 -21.33 -18.71 20.63
CA LEU A 458 -22.39 -18.31 21.55
C LEU A 458 -23.65 -19.13 21.24
N ASP A 459 -24.42 -19.44 22.27
CA ASP A 459 -25.71 -20.12 22.11
C ASP A 459 -26.86 -19.14 21.76
N LYS A 460 -28.09 -19.63 21.78
CA LYS A 460 -29.29 -18.83 21.48
C LYS A 460 -29.56 -17.72 22.50
N ASP A 461 -29.04 -17.86 23.72
CA ASP A 461 -29.20 -16.94 24.85
C ASP A 461 -27.94 -16.06 25.02
N TYR A 462 -27.04 -16.08 24.03
CA TYR A 462 -25.79 -15.33 23.97
C TYR A 462 -24.76 -15.71 25.05
N MET A 463 -24.90 -16.90 25.64
CA MET A 463 -23.91 -17.45 26.57
C MET A 463 -22.81 -18.19 25.80
N LEU A 464 -21.60 -18.23 26.37
CA LEU A 464 -20.49 -18.96 25.75
C LEU A 464 -20.79 -20.46 25.71
N THR A 465 -20.68 -21.05 24.52
CA THR A 465 -20.62 -22.50 24.35
C THR A 465 -19.26 -23.04 24.79
N GLU A 466 -19.08 -24.36 24.89
CA GLU A 466 -17.76 -24.97 25.10
C GLU A 466 -16.74 -24.47 24.06
N LYS A 467 -17.15 -24.42 22.79
CA LYS A 467 -16.38 -23.85 21.69
C LYS A 467 -15.98 -22.40 21.95
N GLY A 468 -16.91 -21.59 22.47
CA GLY A 468 -16.67 -20.20 22.90
C GLY A 468 -15.62 -20.10 24.01
N TRP A 469 -15.76 -20.94 25.04
CA TRP A 469 -14.82 -21.00 26.17
C TRP A 469 -13.42 -21.39 25.72
N GLU A 470 -13.25 -22.40 24.89
CA GLU A 470 -11.93 -22.78 24.39
C GLU A 470 -11.30 -21.66 23.54
N ALA A 471 -12.06 -21.09 22.59
CA ALA A 471 -11.55 -20.07 21.67
C ALA A 471 -11.16 -18.76 22.37
N SER A 472 -11.83 -18.42 23.46
CA SER A 472 -11.52 -17.25 24.27
C SER A 472 -10.11 -17.27 24.90
N ASN A 473 -9.47 -18.43 24.97
CA ASN A 473 -8.08 -18.56 25.45
C ASN A 473 -7.06 -17.98 24.47
N LEU A 474 -7.43 -17.83 23.19
CA LEU A 474 -6.58 -17.23 22.16
C LEU A 474 -6.71 -15.70 22.16
N LYS A 475 -5.68 -15.04 22.69
CA LYS A 475 -5.59 -13.58 22.87
C LYS A 475 -4.93 -12.92 21.65
N THR A 476 -5.46 -13.21 20.46
CA THR A 476 -4.98 -12.63 19.20
C THR A 476 -6.15 -12.12 18.36
N SER A 477 -5.90 -11.06 17.58
CA SER A 477 -6.88 -10.50 16.65
C SER A 477 -7.33 -11.50 15.58
N ARG A 478 -6.53 -12.53 15.30
CA ARG A 478 -6.81 -13.62 14.35
C ARG A 478 -7.29 -14.92 15.02
N SER A 479 -7.77 -14.83 16.26
CA SER A 479 -8.17 -15.99 17.09
C SER A 479 -9.18 -16.91 16.42
N ILE A 480 -10.23 -16.36 15.80
CA ILE A 480 -11.27 -17.17 15.14
C ILE A 480 -10.70 -17.94 13.95
N TYR A 481 -9.87 -17.30 13.13
CA TYR A 481 -9.18 -17.98 12.02
C TYR A 481 -8.33 -19.14 12.54
N ILE A 482 -7.50 -18.88 13.55
CA ILE A 482 -6.62 -19.89 14.14
C ILE A 482 -7.45 -21.05 14.71
N PHE A 483 -8.47 -20.75 15.51
CA PHE A 483 -9.28 -21.76 16.19
C PHE A 483 -10.08 -22.63 15.21
N GLU A 484 -10.72 -22.02 14.20
CA GLU A 484 -11.47 -22.75 13.19
C GLU A 484 -10.57 -23.68 12.38
N LEU A 485 -9.39 -23.21 11.97
CA LEU A 485 -8.45 -24.03 11.20
C LEU A 485 -7.86 -25.15 12.05
N LEU A 486 -7.60 -24.89 13.33
CA LEU A 486 -7.12 -25.86 14.31
C LEU A 486 -8.15 -27.00 14.51
N LYS A 487 -9.42 -26.68 14.79
CA LYS A 487 -10.50 -27.67 14.95
C LYS A 487 -10.83 -28.44 13.67
N LYS A 488 -10.60 -27.84 12.49
CA LYS A 488 -10.73 -28.52 11.19
C LYS A 488 -9.49 -29.34 10.80
N GLY A 489 -8.42 -29.34 11.59
CA GLY A 489 -7.22 -30.16 11.37
C GLY A 489 -6.24 -29.62 10.31
N PHE A 490 -6.28 -28.32 9.99
CA PHE A 490 -5.41 -27.72 8.95
C PHE A 490 -3.96 -27.49 9.37
N PHE A 491 -3.64 -27.60 10.66
CA PHE A 491 -2.28 -27.36 11.18
C PHE A 491 -1.32 -28.53 10.93
N GLY A 492 -1.85 -29.70 10.53
CA GLY A 492 -1.06 -30.93 10.41
C GLY A 492 -0.77 -31.58 11.78
N LYS A 493 -0.26 -32.82 11.74
CA LYS A 493 0.06 -33.61 12.94
C LYS A 493 1.55 -33.56 13.32
N ASP A 494 2.40 -33.09 12.43
CA ASP A 494 3.83 -32.90 12.68
C ASP A 494 4.06 -31.55 13.39
N PRO A 495 4.78 -31.51 14.53
CA PRO A 495 5.02 -30.27 15.28
C PRO A 495 5.69 -29.14 14.47
N ALA A 496 6.57 -29.46 13.51
CA ALA A 496 7.21 -28.43 12.68
C ALA A 496 6.21 -27.78 11.73
N THR A 497 5.36 -28.58 11.08
CA THR A 497 4.25 -28.11 10.24
C THR A 497 3.20 -27.35 11.05
N PHE A 498 2.94 -27.78 12.30
CA PHE A 498 2.01 -27.12 13.22
C PHE A 498 2.50 -25.70 13.55
N ALA A 499 3.76 -25.56 13.99
CA ALA A 499 4.38 -24.26 14.27
C ALA A 499 4.41 -23.36 13.02
N ALA A 500 4.80 -23.90 11.87
CA ALA A 500 4.88 -23.15 10.62
C ALA A 500 3.52 -22.62 10.13
N THR A 501 2.46 -23.42 10.29
CA THR A 501 1.09 -23.00 9.94
C THR A 501 0.62 -21.86 10.83
N LEU A 502 0.86 -21.96 12.14
CA LEU A 502 0.53 -20.89 13.08
C LEU A 502 1.31 -19.60 12.79
N ALA A 503 2.61 -19.71 12.57
CA ALA A 503 3.48 -18.57 12.25
C ALA A 503 3.01 -17.82 11.00
N MET A 504 2.64 -18.56 9.96
CA MET A 504 2.07 -17.99 8.73
C MET A 504 0.74 -17.28 8.99
N LEU A 505 -0.15 -17.85 9.82
CA LEU A 505 -1.43 -17.23 10.19
C LEU A 505 -1.27 -15.97 11.05
N LEU A 506 -0.19 -15.84 11.81
CA LEU A 506 0.11 -14.66 12.62
C LEU A 506 0.82 -13.56 11.82
N SER A 507 1.44 -13.90 10.69
CA SER A 507 2.27 -12.98 9.91
C SER A 507 1.47 -12.17 8.88
N GLU A 508 1.97 -10.99 8.53
CA GLU A 508 1.41 -10.19 7.43
C GLU A 508 1.92 -10.68 6.07
N THR A 509 1.09 -10.56 5.04
CA THR A 509 1.46 -10.90 3.68
C THR A 509 2.30 -9.79 3.06
N LYS A 510 3.52 -10.10 2.63
CA LYS A 510 4.43 -9.13 2.00
C LYS A 510 5.01 -9.67 0.69
N PRO A 511 5.10 -8.86 -0.37
CA PRO A 511 5.77 -9.26 -1.61
C PRO A 511 7.29 -9.44 -1.42
N PRO A 512 7.98 -10.28 -2.22
CA PRO A 512 7.39 -11.16 -3.24
C PRO A 512 6.71 -12.38 -2.61
N PHE A 513 5.56 -12.78 -3.17
CA PHE A 513 4.70 -13.80 -2.58
C PHE A 513 5.17 -15.22 -2.92
N ILE A 514 5.27 -16.07 -1.90
CA ILE A 514 5.37 -17.53 -2.08
C ILE A 514 4.01 -18.16 -1.82
N LYS A 515 3.63 -19.08 -2.69
CA LYS A 515 2.33 -19.76 -2.62
C LYS A 515 2.24 -20.57 -1.31
N PRO A 516 1.25 -20.29 -0.44
CA PRO A 516 1.02 -21.05 0.79
C PRO A 516 0.38 -22.42 0.48
N PRO A 517 0.25 -23.32 1.48
CA PRO A 517 -0.59 -24.51 1.35
C PRO A 517 -2.05 -24.12 1.01
N GLN A 518 -2.48 -24.38 -0.24
CA GLN A 518 -3.72 -23.80 -0.80
C GLN A 518 -5.00 -24.09 -0.01
N ASN A 519 -5.05 -25.19 0.72
CA ASN A 519 -6.25 -25.56 1.47
C ASN A 519 -6.46 -24.66 2.70
N VAL A 520 -5.38 -24.21 3.33
CA VAL A 520 -5.39 -23.29 4.48
C VAL A 520 -5.93 -21.92 4.05
N GLU A 521 -5.42 -21.42 2.91
CA GLU A 521 -5.80 -20.11 2.37
C GLU A 521 -7.30 -20.02 2.05
N ARG A 522 -7.90 -21.07 1.50
CA ARG A 522 -9.34 -21.12 1.20
C ARG A 522 -10.21 -21.00 2.45
N GLU A 523 -9.82 -21.62 3.56
CA GLU A 523 -10.59 -21.52 4.80
C GLU A 523 -10.47 -20.13 5.43
N VAL A 524 -9.28 -19.51 5.36
CA VAL A 524 -9.08 -18.12 5.77
C VAL A 524 -9.97 -17.18 4.94
N GLU A 525 -9.98 -17.35 3.62
CA GLU A 525 -10.82 -16.55 2.72
C GLU A 525 -12.31 -16.68 3.06
N LYS A 526 -12.80 -17.90 3.39
CA LYS A 526 -14.20 -18.11 3.79
C LYS A 526 -14.57 -17.32 5.05
N ILE A 527 -13.74 -17.39 6.09
CA ILE A 527 -14.00 -16.68 7.35
C ILE A 527 -13.96 -15.17 7.12
N TYR A 528 -13.00 -14.68 6.31
CA TYR A 528 -12.91 -13.28 5.90
C TYR A 528 -14.19 -12.78 5.22
N HIS A 529 -14.73 -13.53 4.25
CA HIS A 529 -15.99 -13.15 3.59
C HIS A 529 -17.20 -13.21 4.52
N LEU A 530 -17.20 -14.11 5.52
CA LEU A 530 -18.23 -14.13 6.55
C LEU A 530 -18.16 -12.88 7.44
N GLU A 531 -16.98 -12.47 7.91
CA GLU A 531 -16.83 -11.23 8.68
C GLU A 531 -17.38 -10.02 7.90
N LEU A 532 -17.04 -9.90 6.60
CA LEU A 532 -17.60 -8.87 5.73
C LEU A 532 -19.13 -8.94 5.61
N LYS A 533 -19.70 -10.13 5.48
CA LYS A 533 -21.15 -10.34 5.39
C LYS A 533 -21.89 -9.88 6.66
N PHE A 534 -21.26 -10.04 7.83
CA PHE A 534 -21.77 -9.54 9.11
C PHE A 534 -21.45 -8.06 9.34
N GLY A 535 -20.79 -7.39 8.40
CA GLY A 535 -20.39 -5.98 8.53
C GLY A 535 -19.30 -5.76 9.56
N ILE A 536 -18.45 -6.75 9.83
CA ILE A 536 -17.30 -6.67 10.72
C ILE A 536 -16.08 -6.34 9.87
N THR A 537 -15.22 -5.45 10.37
CA THR A 537 -13.94 -5.14 9.70
C THR A 537 -12.97 -6.30 9.90
N PRO A 538 -12.59 -7.05 8.84
CA PRO A 538 -11.73 -8.20 9.00
C PRO A 538 -10.34 -7.80 9.51
N LYS A 539 -9.77 -8.64 10.37
CA LYS A 539 -8.40 -8.41 10.91
C LYS A 539 -7.32 -9.07 10.05
N PHE A 540 -7.73 -9.72 8.97
CA PHE A 540 -6.87 -10.19 7.92
C PHE A 540 -6.78 -9.12 6.81
N ARG A 541 -5.57 -8.69 6.45
CA ARG A 541 -5.33 -7.76 5.33
C ARG A 541 -4.70 -8.53 4.16
N PRO A 542 -5.49 -8.98 3.17
CA PRO A 542 -4.92 -9.67 2.02
C PRO A 542 -4.15 -8.70 1.13
N SER A 543 -3.13 -9.20 0.43
CA SER A 543 -2.39 -8.43 -0.56
C SER A 543 -2.94 -8.66 -1.96
N GLU A 544 -3.01 -7.60 -2.76
CA GLU A 544 -3.36 -7.71 -4.18
C GLU A 544 -2.17 -8.23 -4.99
N ILE A 545 -2.39 -9.32 -5.74
CA ILE A 545 -1.40 -9.91 -6.61
C ILE A 545 -1.91 -9.99 -8.05
N VAL A 546 -1.04 -9.61 -8.99
CA VAL A 546 -1.37 -9.65 -10.42
C VAL A 546 -0.89 -10.97 -11.01
N VAL A 547 -1.84 -11.83 -11.39
CA VAL A 547 -1.57 -13.12 -12.01
C VAL A 547 -1.91 -13.08 -13.50
N ARG A 548 -1.07 -13.68 -14.34
CA ARG A 548 -1.36 -13.86 -15.76
C ARG A 548 -2.02 -15.22 -15.99
N ARG A 549 -3.22 -15.23 -16.56
CA ARG A 549 -3.90 -16.45 -17.04
C ARG A 549 -4.34 -16.25 -18.49
N LYS A 550 -3.98 -17.18 -19.38
CA LYS A 550 -4.32 -17.13 -20.81
C LYS A 550 -4.02 -15.77 -21.47
N GLY A 551 -2.87 -15.17 -21.15
CA GLY A 551 -2.43 -13.88 -21.70
C GLY A 551 -3.12 -12.63 -21.13
N ARG A 552 -4.06 -12.77 -20.17
CA ARG A 552 -4.72 -11.64 -19.49
C ARG A 552 -4.24 -11.51 -18.05
N LYS A 553 -4.08 -10.26 -17.60
CA LYS A 553 -3.76 -9.92 -16.20
C LYS A 553 -5.05 -9.96 -15.37
N PHE A 554 -5.00 -10.62 -14.23
CA PHE A 554 -6.06 -10.65 -13.23
C PHE A 554 -5.47 -10.24 -11.88
N THR A 555 -6.16 -9.40 -11.13
CA THR A 555 -5.82 -9.14 -9.74
C THR A 555 -6.58 -10.15 -8.87
N ILE A 556 -5.86 -10.86 -8.01
CA ILE A 556 -6.44 -11.74 -7.00
C ILE A 556 -5.92 -11.34 -5.62
N LEU A 557 -6.64 -11.72 -4.57
CA LEU A 557 -6.25 -11.49 -3.18
C LEU A 557 -5.43 -12.68 -2.68
N ALA A 558 -4.24 -12.41 -2.15
CA ALA A 558 -3.40 -13.38 -1.44
C ALA A 558 -3.57 -13.16 0.06
N PHE A 559 -4.03 -14.19 0.77
CA PHE A 559 -4.26 -14.11 2.21
C PHE A 559 -3.08 -14.62 3.03
N LEU A 560 -2.22 -15.50 2.50
CA LEU A 560 -1.13 -16.05 3.29
C LEU A 560 0.19 -16.01 2.52
N ASP A 561 1.28 -15.81 3.26
CA ASP A 561 2.64 -15.82 2.70
C ASP A 561 3.36 -17.12 3.07
N GLY A 562 3.60 -17.96 2.05
CA GLY A 562 4.30 -19.23 2.20
C GLY A 562 5.78 -19.10 2.60
N LYS A 563 6.37 -17.90 2.55
CA LYS A 563 7.75 -17.66 3.00
C LYS A 563 7.92 -17.96 4.47
N ILE A 564 7.05 -17.37 5.30
CA ILE A 564 7.10 -17.55 6.76
C ILE A 564 6.90 -19.03 7.11
N TYR A 565 5.93 -19.67 6.46
CA TYR A 565 5.69 -21.10 6.62
C TYR A 565 6.98 -21.90 6.33
N SER A 566 7.64 -21.63 5.20
CA SER A 566 8.86 -22.33 4.81
C SER A 566 10.01 -22.08 5.78
N ALA A 567 10.21 -20.83 6.20
CA ALA A 567 11.26 -20.44 7.13
C ALA A 567 11.11 -21.13 8.50
N VAL A 568 9.92 -21.04 9.10
CA VAL A 568 9.65 -21.65 10.40
C VAL A 568 9.68 -23.17 10.32
N LYS A 569 9.24 -23.77 9.20
CA LYS A 569 9.30 -25.22 9.01
C LYS A 569 10.74 -25.73 8.92
N ILE A 570 11.61 -25.06 8.16
CA ILE A 570 13.04 -25.41 8.08
C ILE A 570 13.69 -25.26 9.45
N TRP A 571 13.42 -24.15 10.14
CA TRP A 571 13.92 -23.90 11.49
C TRP A 571 13.50 -24.97 12.50
N ALA A 572 12.20 -25.29 12.56
CA ALA A 572 11.63 -26.31 13.44
C ALA A 572 12.14 -27.72 13.12
N SER A 573 12.61 -27.95 11.89
CA SER A 573 13.18 -29.23 11.47
C SER A 573 14.67 -29.38 11.81
N GLY A 574 15.26 -28.40 12.50
CA GLY A 574 16.67 -28.41 12.91
C GLY A 574 17.63 -27.71 11.96
N GLY A 575 17.14 -27.00 10.94
CA GLY A 575 18.00 -26.21 10.04
C GLY A 575 18.73 -25.08 10.77
N ASP A 576 19.95 -24.76 10.35
CA ASP A 576 20.68 -23.61 10.88
C ASP A 576 20.07 -22.27 10.40
N ILE A 577 20.34 -21.19 11.13
CA ILE A 577 19.68 -19.90 10.88
C ILE A 577 20.13 -19.25 9.57
N HIS A 578 21.38 -19.47 9.16
CA HIS A 578 21.92 -18.95 7.91
C HIS A 578 21.29 -19.66 6.70
N SER A 579 21.08 -20.98 6.78
CA SER A 579 20.31 -21.75 5.80
C SER A 579 18.87 -21.23 5.65
N VAL A 580 18.23 -20.82 6.74
CA VAL A 580 16.87 -20.25 6.69
C VAL A 580 16.89 -18.91 5.96
N GLN A 581 17.84 -18.03 6.30
CA GLN A 581 18.00 -16.73 5.65
C GLN A 581 18.29 -16.87 4.15
N GLU A 582 19.22 -17.75 3.77
CA GLU A 582 19.59 -17.99 2.37
C GLU A 582 18.42 -18.52 1.54
N LYS A 583 17.69 -19.52 2.06
CA LYS A 583 16.60 -20.19 1.33
C LYS A 583 15.32 -19.38 1.26
N CYS A 584 15.01 -18.60 2.30
CA CYS A 584 13.72 -17.92 2.44
C CYS A 584 13.81 -16.40 2.25
N GLY A 585 15.00 -15.82 2.34
CA GLY A 585 15.21 -14.37 2.26
C GLY A 585 14.53 -13.61 3.40
N ILE A 586 14.48 -14.20 4.60
CA ILE A 586 13.90 -13.59 5.80
C ILE A 586 15.02 -13.06 6.70
N ASP A 587 14.87 -11.82 7.17
CA ASP A 587 15.77 -11.24 8.16
C ASP A 587 15.67 -12.02 9.48
N ILE A 588 16.81 -12.24 10.14
CA ILE A 588 16.88 -13.03 11.37
C ILE A 588 16.05 -12.40 12.50
N GLY A 589 16.09 -11.09 12.65
CA GLY A 589 15.27 -10.38 13.64
C GLY A 589 13.77 -10.51 13.37
N ASP A 590 13.35 -10.57 12.10
CA ASP A 590 11.95 -10.82 11.74
C ASP A 590 11.56 -12.27 12.04
N LEU A 591 12.44 -13.25 11.75
CA LEU A 591 12.23 -14.65 12.11
C LEU A 591 12.12 -14.81 13.64
N ALA A 592 13.01 -14.19 14.41
CA ALA A 592 13.00 -14.24 15.86
C ALA A 592 11.70 -13.67 16.44
N ARG A 593 11.21 -12.55 15.90
CA ARG A 593 9.92 -11.95 16.27
C ARG A 593 8.76 -12.89 15.95
N VAL A 594 8.73 -13.47 14.75
CA VAL A 594 7.67 -14.40 14.33
C VAL A 594 7.66 -15.65 15.21
N VAL A 595 8.83 -16.22 15.51
CA VAL A 595 8.96 -17.38 16.41
C VAL A 595 8.48 -17.03 17.81
N SER A 596 8.88 -15.89 18.37
CA SER A 596 8.46 -15.45 19.71
C SER A 596 6.94 -15.29 19.79
N GLN A 597 6.33 -14.63 18.80
CA GLN A 597 4.86 -14.49 18.70
C GLN A 597 4.17 -15.86 18.53
N THR A 598 4.78 -16.76 17.76
CA THR A 598 4.27 -18.12 17.56
C THR A 598 4.30 -18.89 18.88
N VAL A 599 5.40 -18.82 19.64
CA VAL A 599 5.53 -19.46 20.96
C VAL A 599 4.52 -18.92 21.95
N GLU A 600 4.30 -17.61 21.98
CA GLU A 600 3.29 -16.98 22.85
C GLU A 600 1.89 -17.55 22.57
N VAL A 601 1.53 -17.71 21.30
CA VAL A 601 0.22 -18.27 20.92
C VAL A 601 0.18 -19.79 21.11
N LEU A 602 1.29 -20.52 20.89
CA LEU A 602 1.37 -21.95 21.20
C LEU A 602 1.15 -22.22 22.69
N ARG A 603 1.71 -21.40 23.59
CA ARG A 603 1.45 -21.47 25.04
C ARG A 603 -0.02 -21.22 25.40
N GLN A 604 -0.77 -20.51 24.55
CA GLN A 604 -2.21 -20.34 24.71
C GLN A 604 -2.99 -21.56 24.19
N ILE A 605 -2.58 -22.10 23.03
CA ILE A 605 -3.14 -23.33 22.45
C ILE A 605 -2.89 -24.54 23.34
N GLU A 606 -1.76 -24.58 24.04
CA GLU A 606 -1.39 -25.65 24.98
C GLU A 606 -2.45 -25.88 26.08
N LYS A 607 -3.21 -24.84 26.44
CA LYS A 607 -4.30 -24.88 27.42
C LYS A 607 -5.54 -25.61 26.91
N ILE A 608 -5.61 -25.89 25.61
CA ILE A 608 -6.66 -26.69 24.99
C ILE A 608 -6.17 -28.14 25.01
N TYR A 609 -6.84 -29.01 25.79
CA TYR A 609 -6.39 -30.37 26.09
C TYR A 609 -5.95 -31.17 24.86
N GLU A 610 -6.73 -31.08 23.76
CA GLU A 610 -6.48 -31.75 22.48
C GLU A 610 -5.12 -31.39 21.84
N PHE A 611 -4.62 -30.17 22.07
CA PHE A 611 -3.41 -29.63 21.42
C PHE A 611 -2.24 -29.40 22.37
N SER A 612 -2.38 -29.83 23.63
CA SER A 612 -1.36 -29.60 24.67
C SER A 612 0.01 -30.17 24.28
N TYR A 613 0.07 -31.48 24.02
CA TYR A 613 1.32 -32.17 23.70
C TYR A 613 2.00 -31.64 22.44
N ILE A 614 1.26 -31.49 21.33
CA ILE A 614 1.85 -31.02 20.07
C ILE A 614 2.38 -29.58 20.19
N SER A 615 1.71 -28.73 20.98
CA SER A 615 2.15 -27.36 21.23
C SER A 615 3.46 -27.32 22.01
N GLN A 616 3.59 -28.13 23.07
CA GLN A 616 4.84 -28.22 23.84
C GLN A 616 6.02 -28.68 22.97
N VAL A 617 5.82 -29.70 22.14
CA VAL A 617 6.86 -30.20 21.22
C VAL A 617 7.15 -29.19 20.10
N ALA A 618 6.14 -28.48 19.61
CA ALA A 618 6.34 -27.42 18.62
C ALA A 618 7.17 -26.27 19.20
N ILE A 619 6.90 -25.86 20.43
CA ILE A 619 7.67 -24.84 21.16
C ILE A 619 9.13 -25.27 21.29
N SER A 620 9.41 -26.49 21.77
CA SER A 620 10.80 -26.95 21.95
C SER A 620 11.60 -27.04 20.64
N LYS A 621 10.92 -27.21 19.50
CA LYS A 621 11.57 -27.22 18.18
C LYS A 621 11.92 -25.83 17.64
N ILE A 622 11.08 -24.82 17.91
CA ILE A 622 11.28 -23.46 17.36
C ILE A 622 11.96 -22.52 18.35
N TYR A 623 11.80 -22.75 19.64
CA TYR A 623 12.35 -21.92 20.70
C TYR A 623 13.72 -22.45 21.09
N ARG A 624 14.72 -22.16 20.25
CA ARG A 624 16.13 -22.52 20.47
C ARG A 624 17.09 -21.42 19.99
N SER A 625 18.35 -21.50 20.41
CA SER A 625 19.42 -20.59 19.99
C SER A 625 19.57 -20.59 18.47
N PRO A 626 19.77 -19.42 17.83
CA PRO A 626 20.08 -18.12 18.43
C PRO A 626 18.86 -17.20 18.68
N ILE A 627 17.65 -17.70 18.45
CA ILE A 627 16.42 -16.89 18.58
C ILE A 627 16.05 -16.64 20.06
N THR A 628 16.34 -17.61 20.93
CA THR A 628 15.95 -17.58 22.35
C THR A 628 16.90 -16.82 23.26
N ASP A 629 18.13 -16.55 22.80
CA ASP A 629 19.23 -16.18 23.70
C ASP A 629 19.06 -14.79 24.36
N PHE A 630 17.97 -14.07 24.06
CA PHE A 630 17.61 -12.76 24.63
C PHE A 630 16.20 -12.69 25.22
N VAL A 631 15.47 -13.81 25.24
CA VAL A 631 14.09 -13.86 25.75
C VAL A 631 14.04 -14.49 27.15
N ASP A 632 15.08 -15.25 27.54
CA ASP A 632 15.20 -15.92 28.84
C ASP A 632 16.32 -15.30 29.69
#